data_AF-A0A6S7FIZ3-F1
#
_entry.id   AF-A0A6S7FIZ3-F1
#
_cell.length_a   1.000
_cell.length_b   1.000
_cell.length_c   1.000
_cell.angle_alpha   90.00
_cell.angle_beta   90.00
_cell.angle_gamma   90.00
#
_symmetry.space_group_name_H-M   'P 1'
#
loop_
_entity.id
_entity.type
_entity.pdbx_description
1 polymer ?
#
loop_
_entity_poly.entity_id
_entity_poly.type
_entity_poly.pdbx_seq_one_letter_code
_entity_poly.pdbx_strand_id
1 'polypeptide(L)'
;MAYLWLILSGACSVAASAALKVAGSGSSRAASASLLAQTLPYVMAVGAYGLGFGFYALALRQLDLAQAYPLMVACAIVGVFGYGLLSGAESISVMRMAGASCIAVGVFLMSK
;
A
#
# COMPACT_ATOMS: atom_id res chain seq x y z
N MET A 1 -19.14 -3.18 -8.56
CA MET A 1 -18.18 -2.20 -9.12
C MET A 1 -17.37 -1.50 -8.05
N ALA A 2 -17.97 -1.04 -6.95
CA ALA A 2 -17.27 -0.47 -5.79
C ALA A 2 -16.03 -1.26 -5.31
N TYR A 3 -16.13 -2.58 -5.18
CA TYR A 3 -15.01 -3.44 -4.75
C TYR A 3 -13.79 -3.39 -5.69
N LEU A 4 -14.00 -3.24 -7.01
CA LEU A 4 -12.90 -3.11 -7.97
C LEU A 4 -12.13 -1.80 -7.74
N TRP A 5 -12.84 -0.71 -7.45
CA TRP A 5 -12.22 0.57 -7.11
C TRP A 5 -11.41 0.50 -5.81
N LEU A 6 -11.88 -0.27 -4.81
CA LEU A 6 -11.11 -0.51 -3.58
C LEU A 6 -9.84 -1.32 -3.83
N ILE A 7 -9.92 -2.36 -4.65
CA ILE A 7 -8.74 -3.15 -5.02
C ILE A 7 -7.73 -2.27 -5.78
N LEU A 8 -8.21 -1.43 -6.70
CA LEU A 8 -7.36 -0.51 -7.46
C LEU A 8 -6.73 0.57 -6.56
N SER A 9 -7.48 1.08 -5.58
CA SER A 9 -6.97 1.98 -4.53
C SER A 9 -5.88 1.30 -3.69
N GLY A 10 -6.13 0.06 -3.27
CA GLY A 10 -5.15 -0.77 -2.57
C GLY A 10 -3.88 -0.98 -3.38
N ALA A 11 -4.00 -1.33 -4.67
CA ALA A 11 -2.87 -1.49 -5.58
C ALA A 11 -2.05 -0.19 -5.73
N CYS A 12 -2.72 0.97 -5.78
CA CYS A 12 -2.03 2.27 -5.78
C CYS A 12 -1.26 2.51 -4.48
N SER A 13 -1.80 2.12 -3.32
CA SER A 13 -1.08 2.16 -2.04
C SER A 13 0.15 1.25 -2.03
N VAL A 14 0.09 0.08 -2.69
CA VAL A 14 1.25 -0.81 -2.84
C VAL A 14 2.32 -0.14 -3.69
N ALA A 15 1.95 0.43 -4.84
CA ALA A 15 2.88 1.14 -5.72
C ALA A 15 3.53 2.33 -5.01
N ALA A 16 2.76 3.09 -4.22
CA ALA A 16 3.27 4.20 -3.42
C ALA A 16 4.27 3.71 -2.35
N SER A 17 3.93 2.64 -1.64
CA SER A 17 4.80 2.03 -0.62
C SER A 17 6.09 1.47 -1.22
N ALA A 18 6.02 0.89 -2.42
CA ALA A 18 7.19 0.45 -3.19
C ALA A 18 8.09 1.63 -3.56
N ALA A 19 7.52 2.72 -4.09
CA ALA A 19 8.26 3.94 -4.42
C ALA A 19 8.94 4.55 -3.19
N LEU A 20 8.25 4.58 -2.04
CA LEU A 20 8.84 5.02 -0.77
C LEU A 20 9.96 4.12 -0.29
N LYS A 21 9.84 2.80 -0.47
CA LYS A 21 10.89 1.84 -0.10
C LYS A 21 12.17 2.09 -0.92
N VAL A 22 12.02 2.38 -2.22
CA VAL A 22 13.14 2.78 -3.09
C VAL A 22 13.72 4.13 -2.64
N ALA A 23 12.86 5.11 -2.33
CA ALA A 23 13.30 6.42 -1.84
C ALA A 23 14.11 6.32 -0.53
N GLY A 24 13.65 5.51 0.42
CA GLY A 24 14.29 5.31 1.71
C GLY A 24 15.59 4.51 1.63
N SER A 25 15.70 3.55 0.71
CA SER A 25 16.92 2.74 0.51
C SER A 25 17.98 3.44 -0.35
N GLY A 26 17.60 4.38 -1.21
CA GLY A 26 18.54 5.20 -2.00
C GLY A 26 19.19 6.34 -1.21
N SER A 27 18.55 6.84 -0.15
CA SER A 27 19.03 7.99 0.63
C SER A 27 20.35 7.76 1.35
N SER A 28 20.77 6.50 1.58
CA SER A 28 22.04 6.14 2.21
C SER A 28 23.20 5.96 1.23
N ARG A 29 22.96 5.92 -0.09
CA ARG A 29 23.97 5.76 -1.15
C ARG A 29 24.26 7.05 -1.95
N ALA A 30 23.55 8.13 -1.64
CA ALA A 30 23.39 9.28 -2.53
C ALA A 30 24.17 10.54 -2.09
N ALA A 31 25.43 10.41 -1.66
CA ALA A 31 26.27 11.60 -1.40
C ALA A 31 26.53 12.44 -2.68
N SER A 32 26.20 11.90 -3.86
CA SER A 32 26.46 12.51 -5.18
C SER A 32 25.25 12.47 -6.15
N ALA A 33 24.04 12.14 -5.69
CA ALA A 33 22.85 12.16 -6.54
C ALA A 33 22.24 13.56 -6.62
N SER A 34 21.70 13.94 -7.78
CA SER A 34 20.99 15.21 -7.93
C SER A 34 19.73 15.24 -7.06
N LEU A 35 19.40 16.41 -6.48
CA LEU A 35 18.17 16.60 -5.69
C LEU A 35 16.91 16.15 -6.43
N LEU A 36 16.93 16.23 -7.76
CA LEU A 36 15.84 15.76 -8.62
C LEU A 36 15.69 14.24 -8.59
N ALA A 37 16.81 13.49 -8.65
CA ALA A 37 16.80 12.04 -8.57
C ALA A 37 16.35 11.54 -7.18
N GLN A 38 16.62 12.31 -6.13
CA GLN A 38 16.22 11.97 -4.76
C GLN A 38 14.75 12.29 -4.46
N THR A 39 14.17 13.32 -5.10
CA THR A 39 12.78 13.75 -4.90
C THR A 39 11.77 13.02 -5.79
N LEU A 40 12.20 12.57 -6.97
CA LEU A 40 11.34 11.87 -7.94
C LEU A 40 10.55 10.68 -7.34
N PRO A 41 11.14 9.75 -6.56
CA PRO A 41 10.39 8.63 -6.00
C PRO A 41 9.38 9.06 -4.93
N TYR A 42 9.63 10.16 -4.20
CA TYR A 42 8.65 10.74 -3.28
C TYR A 42 7.47 11.36 -4.03
N VAL A 43 7.72 12.09 -5.12
CA VAL A 43 6.67 12.66 -5.97
C VAL A 43 5.80 11.55 -6.57
N MET A 44 6.42 10.45 -7.04
CA MET A 44 5.69 9.28 -7.53
C MET A 44 4.85 8.63 -6.43
N ALA A 45 5.36 8.52 -5.20
CA ALA A 45 4.59 8.01 -4.08
C ALA A 45 3.37 8.88 -3.74
N VAL A 46 3.54 10.20 -3.72
CA VAL A 46 2.44 11.15 -3.49
C VAL A 46 1.40 11.05 -4.59
N GLY A 47 1.82 10.98 -5.85
CA GLY A 47 0.93 10.81 -7.00
C GLY A 47 0.14 9.50 -6.92
N ALA A 48 0.79 8.40 -6.55
CA ALA A 48 0.13 7.10 -6.38
C ALA A 48 -0.85 7.09 -5.19
N TYR A 49 -0.50 7.67 -4.04
CA TYR A 49 -1.47 7.82 -2.94
C TYR A 49 -2.66 8.70 -3.33
N GLY A 50 -2.42 9.79 -4.06
CA GLY A 50 -3.48 10.67 -4.55
C GLY A 50 -4.44 9.97 -5.51
N LEU A 51 -3.92 9.20 -6.47
CA LEU A 51 -4.74 8.37 -7.36
C LEU A 51 -5.49 7.28 -6.59
N GLY A 52 -4.83 6.64 -5.62
CA GLY A 52 -5.46 5.65 -4.74
C GLY A 52 -6.63 6.24 -3.96
N PHE A 53 -6.48 7.46 -3.45
CA PHE A 53 -7.56 8.19 -2.78
C PHE A 53 -8.71 8.50 -3.75
N GLY A 54 -8.43 8.87 -5.00
CA GLY A 54 -9.46 9.09 -6.01
C GLY A 54 -10.34 7.84 -6.24
N PHE A 55 -9.71 6.66 -6.37
CA PHE A 55 -10.44 5.41 -6.48
C PHE A 55 -11.21 5.04 -5.20
N TYR A 56 -10.64 5.31 -4.03
CA TYR A 56 -11.33 5.11 -2.75
C TYR A 56 -12.58 5.99 -2.63
N ALA A 57 -12.47 7.28 -3.00
CA ALA A 57 -13.59 8.21 -3.00
C ALA A 57 -14.71 7.76 -3.95
N LEU A 58 -14.37 7.19 -5.10
CA LEU A 58 -15.36 6.59 -6.02
C LEU A 58 -16.03 5.35 -5.42
N ALA A 59 -15.28 4.51 -4.69
CA ALA A 59 -15.84 3.34 -4.01
C ALA A 59 -16.83 3.72 -2.90
N LEU A 60 -16.53 4.79 -2.14
CA LEU A 60 -17.38 5.32 -1.09
C LEU A 60 -18.74 5.84 -1.57
N ARG A 61 -18.92 6.10 -2.87
CA ARG A 61 -20.23 6.45 -3.43
C ARG A 61 -21.21 5.27 -3.42
N GLN A 62 -20.70 4.05 -3.23
CA GLN A 62 -21.47 2.81 -3.34
C GLN A 62 -21.36 1.91 -2.10
N LEU A 63 -20.40 2.17 -1.20
CA LEU A 63 -20.15 1.37 0.00
C LEU A 63 -20.09 2.28 1.23
N ASP A 64 -20.64 1.78 2.34
CA ASP A 64 -20.51 2.44 3.64
C ASP A 64 -19.05 2.50 4.09
N LEU A 65 -18.70 3.62 4.73
CA LEU A 65 -17.34 3.91 5.20
C LEU A 65 -16.83 2.82 6.16
N ALA A 66 -17.74 2.27 6.97
CA ALA A 66 -17.46 1.22 7.95
C ALA A 66 -16.97 -0.09 7.29
N GLN A 67 -17.40 -0.38 6.06
CA GLN A 67 -17.01 -1.59 5.33
C GLN A 67 -15.91 -1.32 4.30
N ALA A 68 -15.95 -0.17 3.64
CA ALA A 68 -14.97 0.20 2.60
C ALA A 68 -13.56 0.37 3.17
N TYR A 69 -13.44 0.98 4.35
CA TYR A 69 -12.14 1.29 4.94
C TYR A 69 -11.36 0.03 5.38
N PRO A 70 -11.94 -0.89 6.17
CA PRO A 70 -11.24 -2.13 6.53
C PRO A 70 -10.79 -2.92 5.31
N LEU A 71 -11.66 -3.03 4.29
CA LEU A 71 -11.36 -3.78 3.08
C LEU A 71 -10.21 -3.15 2.27
N MET A 72 -10.20 -1.81 2.13
CA MET A 72 -9.09 -1.09 1.50
C MET A 72 -7.77 -1.36 2.24
N VAL A 73 -7.78 -1.26 3.57
CA VAL A 73 -6.60 -1.47 4.41
C VAL A 73 -6.09 -2.91 4.29
N ALA A 74 -6.97 -3.92 4.29
CA ALA A 74 -6.56 -5.31 4.03
C ALA A 74 -5.88 -5.47 2.67
N CYS A 75 -6.49 -4.95 1.60
CA CYS A 75 -5.91 -5.03 0.26
C CYS A 75 -4.52 -4.36 0.21
N ALA A 76 -4.37 -3.19 0.84
CA ALA A 76 -3.09 -2.49 0.91
C ALA A 76 -2.04 -3.30 1.69
N ILE A 77 -2.40 -3.84 2.86
CA ILE A 77 -1.47 -4.61 3.71
C ILE A 77 -1.05 -5.90 3.01
N VAL A 78 -2.00 -6.67 2.48
CA VAL A 78 -1.71 -7.91 1.73
C VAL A 78 -0.84 -7.61 0.52
N GLY A 79 -1.15 -6.53 -0.21
CA GLY A 79 -0.39 -6.14 -1.38
C GLY A 79 1.03 -5.66 -1.06
N VAL A 80 1.22 -4.85 -0.01
CA VAL A 80 2.55 -4.39 0.43
C VAL A 80 3.37 -5.57 0.94
N PHE A 81 2.75 -6.47 1.69
CA PHE A 81 3.39 -7.68 2.18
C PHE A 81 3.81 -8.57 0.99
N GLY A 82 2.89 -8.84 0.05
CA GLY A 82 3.17 -9.58 -1.17
C GLY A 82 4.27 -8.96 -2.02
N TYR A 83 4.29 -7.63 -2.16
CA TYR A 83 5.38 -6.92 -2.82
C TYR A 83 6.73 -7.10 -2.09
N GLY A 84 6.72 -7.03 -0.75
CA GLY A 84 7.90 -7.28 0.08
C GLY A 84 8.47 -8.68 -0.10
N LEU A 85 7.59 -9.68 -0.20
CA LEU A 85 7.92 -11.07 -0.49
C LEU A 85 8.52 -11.24 -1.90
N LEU A 86 7.83 -10.73 -2.93
CA LEU A 86 8.22 -10.86 -4.33
C LEU A 86 9.51 -10.12 -4.67
N SER A 87 9.74 -8.97 -4.02
CA SER A 87 10.97 -8.20 -4.22
C SER A 87 12.19 -8.82 -3.55
N GLY A 88 12.03 -9.90 -2.77
CA GLY A 88 13.11 -10.56 -2.01
C GLY A 88 13.75 -9.66 -0.94
N ALA A 89 13.15 -8.50 -0.66
CA ALA A 89 13.73 -7.45 0.18
C ALA A 89 13.40 -7.63 1.66
N GLU A 90 12.48 -8.53 2.02
CA GLU A 90 12.17 -8.87 3.41
C GLU A 90 12.22 -10.38 3.63
N SER A 91 12.84 -10.81 4.73
CA SER A 91 12.80 -12.19 5.18
C SER A 91 11.42 -12.52 5.77
N ILE A 92 10.83 -13.62 5.31
CA ILE A 92 9.56 -14.14 5.80
C ILE A 92 9.80 -14.74 7.19
N SER A 93 9.59 -13.95 8.23
CA SER A 93 9.53 -14.48 9.60
C SER A 93 8.14 -15.05 9.85
N VAL A 94 8.08 -16.20 10.54
CA VAL A 94 6.83 -16.81 11.03
C VAL A 94 5.98 -15.78 11.79
N MET A 95 6.63 -14.87 12.52
CA MET A 95 5.97 -13.82 13.28
C MET A 95 5.29 -12.76 12.38
N ARG A 96 5.87 -12.46 11.21
CA ARG A 96 5.25 -11.54 10.23
C ARG A 96 4.03 -12.18 9.58
N MET A 97 4.07 -13.48 9.29
CA MET A 97 2.91 -14.23 8.78
C MET A 97 1.77 -14.31 9.82
N ALA A 98 2.11 -14.51 11.09
CA ALA A 98 1.15 -14.47 12.18
C ALA A 98 0.50 -13.07 12.33
N GLY A 99 1.29 -12.00 12.21
CA GLY A 99 0.77 -10.63 12.20
C GLY A 99 -0.17 -10.37 11.01
N ALA A 100 0.23 -10.75 9.79
CA ALA A 100 -0.58 -10.58 8.59
C ALA A 100 -1.92 -11.35 8.66
N SER A 101 -1.90 -12.57 9.20
CA SER A 101 -3.13 -13.36 9.41
C SER A 101 -4.04 -12.74 10.47
N CYS A 102 -3.48 -12.21 11.57
CA CYS A 102 -4.26 -11.48 12.57
C CYS A 102 -4.93 -10.23 12.00
N ILE A 103 -4.23 -9.48 11.15
CA ILE A 103 -4.80 -8.31 10.45
C ILE A 103 -5.93 -8.73 9.52
N ALA A 104 -5.73 -9.81 8.74
CA ALA A 104 -6.77 -10.34 7.85
C ALA A 104 -8.04 -10.75 8.62
N VAL A 105 -7.88 -11.42 9.77
CA VAL A 105 -9.00 -11.76 10.66
C VAL A 105 -9.67 -10.51 11.22
N GLY A 106 -8.90 -9.53 11.70
CA GLY A 106 -9.43 -8.27 12.22
C GLY A 106 -10.26 -7.52 11.18
N VAL A 107 -9.78 -7.45 9.94
CA VAL A 107 -10.53 -6.83 8.84
C VAL A 107 -11.79 -7.60 8.50
N PHE A 108 -11.73 -8.95 8.48
CA PHE A 108 -12.91 -9.78 8.23
C PHE A 108 -14.00 -9.56 9.28
N LEU A 109 -13.63 -9.48 10.56
CA LEU A 109 -14.56 -9.19 11.65
C LEU A 109 -15.19 -7.79 11.54
N MET A 110 -14.43 -6.79 11.10
CA MET A 110 -14.91 -5.41 10.93
C MET A 110 -15.80 -5.23 9.69
N SER A 111 -15.69 -6.13 8.70
CA SER A 111 -16.42 -6.04 7.44
C SER A 111 -17.81 -6.72 7.49
N LYS A 112 -18.22 -7.20 8.67
CA LYS A 112 -19.47 -7.95 8.89
C LYS A 112 -20.39 -7.18 9.84
#